data_AF-A0A0N4UP92-F1
#
_entry.id   AF-A0A0N4UP92-F1
#
_cell.length_a   1.000
_cell.length_b   1.000
_cell.length_c   1.000
_cell.angle_alpha   90.00
_cell.angle_beta   90.00
_cell.angle_gamma   90.00
#
_symmetry.space_group_name_H-M   'P 1'
#
loop_
_entity.id
_entity.type
_entity.pdbx_description
1 polymer ?
#
loop_
_entity_poly.entity_id
_entity_poly.type
_entity_poly.pdbx_seq_one_letter_code
_entity_poly.pdbx_strand_id
1 'polypeptide(L)'
;MFEANARERSRVQTIAAVFEALQSLLPYDGNMKLSKLSILRIASKYIQYLSALLGMDCGGQGHNIDICRTILIDTIENETCTKR
;
A
#
# COMPACT_ATOMS: atom_id res chain seq x y z
N MET A 1 29.99 16.34 -10.43
CA MET A 1 28.83 15.76 -11.16
C MET A 1 28.71 14.25 -10.94
N PHE A 2 29.76 13.45 -11.20
CA PHE A 2 29.73 11.99 -11.02
C PHE A 2 29.34 11.55 -9.60
N GLU A 3 29.92 12.16 -8.56
CA GLU A 3 29.60 11.85 -7.16
C GLU A 3 28.15 12.15 -6.80
N ALA A 4 27.63 13.31 -7.23
CA ALA A 4 26.22 13.66 -7.03
C ALA A 4 25.26 12.66 -7.70
N ASN A 5 25.59 12.21 -8.91
CA ASN A 5 24.82 11.19 -9.62
C ASN A 5 24.91 9.81 -8.92
N ALA A 6 26.07 9.45 -8.38
CA ALA A 6 26.23 8.22 -7.60
C ALA A 6 25.35 8.24 -6.34
N ARG A 7 25.34 9.38 -5.63
CA ARG A 7 24.45 9.60 -4.48
C ARG A 7 22.97 9.49 -4.89
N GLU A 8 22.61 10.07 -6.02
CA GLU A 8 21.23 10.03 -6.52
C GLU A 8 20.78 8.61 -6.87
N ARG A 9 21.65 7.79 -7.48
CA ARG A 9 21.36 6.37 -7.70
C ARG A 9 21.13 5.63 -6.38
N SER A 10 21.98 5.86 -5.39
CA SER A 10 21.82 5.25 -4.06
C SER A 10 20.48 5.64 -3.42
N ARG A 11 20.10 6.92 -3.49
CA ARG A 11 18.80 7.40 -3.00
C ARG A 11 17.62 6.69 -3.68
N VAL A 12 17.65 6.55 -5.00
CA VAL A 12 16.61 5.86 -5.77
C VAL A 12 16.51 4.38 -5.39
N GLN A 13 17.65 3.71 -5.22
CA GLN A 13 17.69 2.30 -4.80
C GLN A 13 17.08 2.12 -3.40
N THR A 14 17.40 3.00 -2.46
CA THR A 14 16.82 2.97 -1.11
C THR A 14 15.30 3.16 -1.16
N ILE A 15 14.81 4.13 -1.95
CA ILE A 15 13.37 4.35 -2.10
C ILE A 15 12.69 3.12 -2.71
N ALA A 16 13.28 2.53 -3.75
CA ALA A 16 12.74 1.32 -4.37
C ALA A 16 12.66 0.18 -3.35
N ALA A 17 13.72 -0.06 -2.56
CA ALA A 17 13.73 -1.09 -1.53
C ALA A 17 12.66 -0.88 -0.46
N VAL A 18 12.40 0.36 -0.04
CA VAL A 18 11.32 0.68 0.91
C VAL A 18 9.95 0.43 0.28
N PHE A 19 9.76 0.74 -1.00
CA PHE A 19 8.52 0.41 -1.71
C PHE A 19 8.29 -1.10 -1.81
N GLU A 20 9.33 -1.88 -2.10
CA GLU A 20 9.26 -3.35 -2.12
C GLU A 20 8.94 -3.92 -0.73
N ALA A 21 9.55 -3.36 0.32
CA ALA A 21 9.26 -3.75 1.71
C ALA A 21 7.84 -3.38 2.14
N LEU A 22 7.31 -2.22 1.71
CA LEU A 22 5.91 -1.87 1.95
C LEU A 22 4.99 -2.83 1.20
N GLN A 23 5.33 -3.14 -0.05
CA GLN A 23 4.58 -4.02 -0.93
C GLN A 23 4.47 -5.45 -0.37
N SER A 24 5.51 -5.97 0.28
CA SER A 24 5.47 -7.32 0.89
C SER A 24 4.56 -7.43 2.13
N LEU A 25 4.19 -6.31 2.74
CA LEU A 25 3.30 -6.27 3.91
C LEU A 25 1.81 -6.20 3.55
N LEU A 26 1.48 -5.98 2.27
CA LEU A 26 0.10 -5.80 1.83
C LEU A 26 -0.58 -7.15 1.51
N PRO A 27 -1.89 -7.28 1.77
CA PRO A 27 -2.62 -8.54 1.61
C PRO A 27 -3.08 -8.78 0.16
N TYR A 28 -2.14 -8.88 -0.79
CA TYR A 28 -2.42 -9.23 -2.19
C TYR A 28 -1.38 -10.25 -2.70
N ASP A 29 -1.58 -10.80 -3.90
CA ASP A 29 -0.63 -11.73 -4.50
C ASP A 29 0.65 -11.00 -4.95
N GLY A 30 1.73 -11.18 -4.21
CA GLY A 30 3.03 -10.55 -4.45
C GLY A 30 3.69 -10.87 -5.80
N ASN A 31 3.13 -11.78 -6.59
CA ASN A 31 3.57 -12.01 -7.97
C ASN A 31 3.07 -10.92 -8.95
N MET A 32 2.10 -10.11 -8.53
CA MET A 32 1.50 -9.07 -9.36
C MET A 32 2.27 -7.75 -9.24
N LYS A 33 2.68 -7.19 -10.39
CA LYS A 33 3.37 -5.89 -10.41
C LYS A 33 2.39 -4.74 -10.28
N LEU A 34 2.34 -4.14 -9.09
CA LEU A 34 1.56 -2.94 -8.82
C LEU A 34 2.33 -1.67 -9.12
N SER A 35 1.60 -0.59 -9.44
CA SER A 35 2.21 0.74 -9.54
C SER A 35 2.54 1.29 -8.15
N LYS A 36 3.50 2.22 -8.05
CA LYS A 36 3.81 2.90 -6.77
C LYS A 36 2.58 3.57 -6.15
N LEU A 37 1.71 4.14 -7.00
CA LEU A 37 0.46 4.76 -6.54
C LEU A 37 -0.51 3.71 -6.00
N SER A 38 -0.64 2.57 -6.68
CA SER A 38 -1.47 1.43 -6.27
C SER A 38 -1.05 0.90 -4.90
N ILE A 39 0.25 0.70 -4.69
CA ILE A 39 0.82 0.26 -3.40
C ILE A 39 0.41 1.22 -2.28
N LEU A 40 0.53 2.54 -2.51
CA LEU A 40 0.14 3.54 -1.51
C LEU A 40 -1.37 3.54 -1.23
N ARG A 41 -2.20 3.38 -2.27
CA ARG A 41 -3.67 3.31 -2.11
C ARG A 41 -4.08 2.10 -1.27
N ILE A 42 -3.56 0.91 -1.61
CA ILE A 42 -3.85 -0.31 -0.87
C ILE A 42 -3.32 -0.20 0.57
N ALA A 43 -2.09 0.29 0.77
CA ALA A 43 -1.53 0.50 2.10
C ALA A 43 -2.41 1.41 2.97
N SER A 44 -2.89 2.52 2.40
CA SER A 44 -3.78 3.44 3.11
C SER A 44 -5.09 2.77 3.54
N LYS A 45 -5.72 1.98 2.66
CA LYS A 45 -6.94 1.23 2.99
C LYS A 45 -6.69 0.10 3.98
N TYR A 46 -5.52 -0.53 3.89
CA TYR A 46 -5.15 -1.59 4.82
C TYR A 46 -4.91 -1.05 6.23
N ILE A 47 -4.24 0.10 6.36
CA ILE A 47 -4.11 0.80 7.64
C ILE A 47 -5.50 1.13 8.20
N GLN A 48 -6.41 1.66 7.39
CA GLN A 48 -7.78 1.96 7.83
C GLN A 48 -8.53 0.70 8.32
N TYR A 49 -8.39 -0.42 7.60
CA TYR A 49 -8.95 -1.69 8.02
C TYR A 49 -8.36 -2.20 9.35
N LEU A 50 -7.04 -2.10 9.52
CA LEU A 50 -6.37 -2.48 10.76
C LEU A 50 -6.78 -1.56 11.93
N SER A 51 -6.93 -0.26 11.69
CA SER A 51 -7.42 0.68 12.69
C SER A 51 -8.83 0.34 13.16
N ALA A 52 -9.73 0.01 12.23
CA ALA A 52 -11.10 -0.44 12.54
C ALA A 52 -11.09 -1.77 13.31
N LEU A 53 -10.23 -2.72 12.93
CA LEU A 53 -10.05 -3.99 13.63
C LEU A 53 -9.59 -3.81 15.08
N LEU A 54 -8.72 -2.82 15.32
CA LEU A 54 -8.23 -2.47 16.65
C LEU A 54 -9.21 -1.57 17.44
N GLY A 55 -10.34 -1.17 16.85
CA GLY A 55 -11.30 -0.26 17.49
C GLY A 55 -10.73 1.15 17.74
N MET A 56 -9.66 1.54 17.02
CA MET A 56 -8.95 2.80 17.21
C MET A 56 -9.58 3.98 16.44
N ASP A 57 -10.76 3.80 15.85
CA ASP A 57 -11.39 4.83 15.02
C ASP A 57 -11.59 6.13 15.82
N CYS A 58 -10.80 7.15 15.45
CA CYS A 58 -10.86 8.53 15.89
C CYS A 58 -12.19 9.19 15.47
N GLY A 59 -13.30 8.72 16.00
CA GLY A 59 -14.62 9.23 15.66
C GLY A 59 -15.81 8.51 16.26
N GLY A 60 -15.63 7.43 17.05
CA GLY A 60 -16.73 6.73 17.73
C GLY A 60 -17.74 6.05 16.81
N GLN A 61 -17.60 6.24 15.51
CA GLN A 61 -18.31 5.52 14.48
C GLN A 61 -17.41 4.33 14.15
N GLY A 62 -17.64 3.22 14.86
CA GLY A 62 -17.09 1.91 14.50
C GLY A 62 -17.55 1.57 13.10
N HIS A 63 -16.86 2.14 12.10
CA HIS A 63 -17.12 1.87 10.70
C HIS A 63 -16.90 0.38 10.58
N ASN A 64 -18.02 -0.34 10.38
CA ASN A 64 -18.08 -1.78 10.43
C ASN A 64 -16.82 -2.33 9.75
N ILE A 65 -16.05 -3.14 10.49
CA ILE A 65 -14.82 -3.77 9.99
C ILE A 65 -15.08 -4.39 8.61
N ASP A 66 -16.29 -4.90 8.39
CA ASP A 66 -16.79 -5.41 7.12
C ASP A 66 -16.81 -4.39 5.98
N ILE A 67 -17.20 -3.13 6.24
CA ILE A 67 -17.15 -2.04 5.26
C ILE A 67 -15.69 -1.75 4.90
N CYS A 68 -14.81 -1.56 5.89
CA CYS A 68 -13.39 -1.29 5.64
C CYS A 68 -12.71 -2.44 4.88
N ARG A 69 -13.05 -3.69 5.24
CA ARG A 69 -12.60 -4.90 4.54
C ARG A 69 -13.09 -4.91 3.09
N THR A 70 -14.36 -4.61 2.86
CA THR A 70 -14.96 -4.56 1.51
C THR A 70 -14.26 -3.53 0.65
N ILE A 71 -14.04 -2.31 1.18
CA ILE A 71 -13.31 -1.24 0.49
C ILE A 71 -11.87 -1.68 0.15
N LEU A 72 -11.19 -2.36 1.08
CA LEU A 72 -9.83 -2.86 0.85
C LEU A 72 -9.79 -3.89 -0.28
N ILE A 73 -10.69 -4.89 -0.25
CA ILE A 73 -10.77 -5.93 -1.28
C ILE A 73 -11.07 -5.30 -2.64
N ASP A 74 -12.09 -4.44 -2.73
CA ASP A 74 -12.42 -3.72 -3.96
C ASP A 74 -11.22 -2.90 -4.47
N THR A 75 -10.49 -2.24 -3.57
CA THR A 75 -9.28 -1.50 -3.95
C THR A 75 -8.21 -2.45 -4.50
N ILE A 76 -7.99 -3.62 -3.90
CA ILE A 76 -7.01 -4.60 -4.38
C ILE A 76 -7.42 -5.13 -5.76
N GLU A 77 -8.69 -5.46 -5.96
CA GLU A 77 -9.20 -5.97 -7.24
C GLU A 77 -9.07 -4.93 -8.35
N ASN A 78 -9.43 -3.68 -8.09
CA ASN A 78 -9.29 -2.59 -9.07
C ASN A 78 -7.82 -2.32 -9.44
N GLU A 79 -6.92 -2.36 -8.46
CA GLU A 79 -5.50 -2.08 -8.68
C GLU A 79 -4.75 -3.26 -9.33
N THR A 80 -5.17 -4.50 -9.06
CA THR A 80 -4.60 -5.72 -9.68
C THR A 80 -5.14 -5.97 -11.09
N CYS A 81 -6.39 -5.57 -11.39
CA CYS A 81 -7.04 -5.80 -12.68
C CYS A 81 -6.57 -4.84 -13.81
N THR A 82 -5.93 -3.71 -13.48
CA THR A 82 -5.58 -2.67 -14.47
C THR A 82 -4.37 -3.05 -15.38
N LYS A 83 -4.19 -4.32 -15.74
CA LYS A 83 -3.16 -4.74 -16.69
C LYS A 83 -3.56 -5.86 -17.64
N ARG A 84 -4.74 -5.72 -18.27
CA ARG A 84 -5.03 -6.35 -19.56
C ARG A 84 -5.18 -5.27 -20.61
#